data_AF-A0AA96CBJ4-F1
#
_entry.id   AF-A0AA96CBJ4-F1
#
_cell.length_a   1.000
_cell.length_b   1.000
_cell.length_c   1.000
_cell.angle_alpha   90.00
_cell.angle_beta   90.00
_cell.angle_gamma   90.00
#
_symmetry.space_group_name_H-M   'P 1'
#
loop_
_entity.id
_entity.type
_entity.pdbx_description
1 polymer ?
#
loop_
_entity_poly.entity_id
_entity_poly.type
_entity_poly.pdbx_seq_one_letter_code
_entity_poly.pdbx_strand_id
1 'polypeptide(L)'
;MKARSVPVRSPLITPEIMLRAYTAGIFPMAESADDPNLFWVEPEIRGVIPLAAFHLSSRLARTVRSDRFEIRVDSAFDHVISACAEPKPDRPETWINGRIREIFGELFRLGHVHTVECWRENRLVGGLYGLSLGGAFFGESMFHRETDASKVALVHLVARLRLGGYSLLDAQFQTTHLAQFGTQEVPRSAYQGLLERAVAKPGNWWSWPKSVGVNGAQALAELAPG
;
A
#
# COMPACT_ATOMS: atom_id res chain seq x y z
N MET A 1 -5.54 -4.33 52.31
CA MET A 1 -6.03 -3.68 51.06
C MET A 1 -5.89 -4.67 49.92
N LYS A 2 -6.98 -5.13 49.31
CA LYS A 2 -6.92 -5.96 48.08
C LYS A 2 -6.90 -5.01 46.89
N ALA A 3 -5.77 -4.93 46.19
CA ALA A 3 -5.69 -4.24 44.91
C ALA A 3 -6.66 -4.95 43.94
N ARG A 4 -7.70 -4.25 43.50
CA ARG A 4 -8.52 -4.70 42.38
C ARG A 4 -7.67 -4.49 41.12
N SER A 5 -7.24 -5.57 40.50
CA SER A 5 -6.73 -5.52 39.14
C SER A 5 -7.90 -5.16 38.22
N VAL A 6 -7.88 -3.93 37.71
CA VAL A 6 -8.74 -3.55 36.59
C VAL A 6 -8.09 -4.14 35.34
N PRO A 7 -8.78 -4.98 34.55
CA PRO A 7 -8.22 -5.42 33.28
C PRO A 7 -8.00 -4.19 32.40
N VAL A 8 -6.74 -3.81 32.19
CA VAL A 8 -6.38 -2.82 31.19
C VAL A 8 -6.61 -3.52 29.85
N ARG A 9 -7.73 -3.20 29.19
CA ARG A 9 -7.89 -3.52 27.77
C ARG A 9 -6.64 -2.96 27.09
N SER A 10 -5.97 -3.77 26.27
CA SER A 10 -4.82 -3.35 25.48
C SER A 10 -5.08 -1.95 24.90
N PRO A 11 -4.16 -0.97 25.05
CA PRO A 11 -4.44 0.41 24.70
C PRO A 11 -5.00 0.48 23.28
N LEU A 12 -6.18 1.10 23.14
CA LEU A 12 -6.91 1.17 21.88
C LEU A 12 -6.01 1.79 20.81
N ILE A 13 -5.63 1.02 19.79
CA ILE A 13 -4.89 1.56 18.63
C ILE A 13 -5.87 2.42 17.84
N THR A 14 -5.67 3.74 17.87
CA THR A 14 -6.45 4.73 17.12
C THR A 14 -5.79 5.05 15.78
N PRO A 15 -6.49 5.70 14.82
CA PRO A 15 -5.86 6.22 13.60
C PRO A 15 -4.63 7.08 13.87
N GLU A 16 -4.68 7.95 14.89
CA GLU A 16 -3.53 8.81 15.23
C GLU A 16 -2.32 8.00 15.71
N ILE A 17 -2.54 7.00 16.57
CA ILE A 17 -1.47 6.09 17.01
C ILE A 17 -0.91 5.33 15.81
N MET A 18 -1.78 4.90 14.89
CA MET A 18 -1.37 4.23 13.65
C MET A 18 -0.43 5.12 12.83
N LEU A 19 -0.82 6.37 12.56
CA LEU A 19 0.04 7.31 11.82
C LEU A 19 1.39 7.52 12.50
N ARG A 20 1.41 7.70 13.83
CA ARG A 20 2.65 7.83 14.59
C ARG A 20 3.55 6.59 14.47
N ALA A 21 2.97 5.40 14.51
CA ALA A 21 3.72 4.16 14.29
C ALA A 21 4.37 4.13 12.89
N TYR A 22 3.63 4.51 11.84
CA TYR A 22 4.18 4.61 10.49
C TYR A 22 5.33 5.61 10.38
N THR A 23 5.27 6.76 11.08
CA THR A 23 6.39 7.70 11.12
C THR A 23 7.64 7.14 11.82
N ALA A 24 7.47 6.15 12.69
CA ALA A 24 8.56 5.44 13.35
C ALA A 24 9.03 4.19 12.57
N GLY A 25 8.46 3.93 11.39
CA GLY A 25 8.78 2.74 10.58
C GLY A 25 8.13 1.45 11.11
N ILE A 26 7.10 1.57 11.94
CA ILE A 26 6.39 0.46 12.57
C ILE A 26 5.00 0.32 11.92
N PHE A 27 4.57 -0.90 11.65
CA PHE A 27 3.26 -1.18 11.05
C PHE A 27 2.52 -2.28 11.82
N PRO A 28 1.17 -2.29 11.79
CA PRO A 28 0.37 -3.27 12.50
C PRO A 28 0.25 -4.57 11.71
N MET A 29 0.12 -5.69 12.41
CA MET A 29 -0.37 -6.96 11.86
C MET A 29 -1.26 -7.65 12.91
N ALA A 30 -2.13 -8.57 12.46
CA ALA A 30 -2.82 -9.53 13.31
C ALA A 30 -2.31 -10.95 13.00
N GLU A 31 -2.48 -11.89 13.94
CA GLU A 31 -2.08 -13.28 13.69
C GLU A 31 -2.96 -13.92 12.62
N SER A 32 -4.27 -13.62 12.66
CA SER A 32 -5.25 -14.09 11.68
C SER A 32 -6.39 -13.08 11.48
N ALA A 33 -7.29 -13.36 10.53
CA ALA A 33 -8.46 -12.53 10.25
C ALA A 33 -9.43 -12.43 11.45
N ASP A 34 -9.47 -13.49 12.27
CA ASP A 34 -10.38 -13.65 13.41
C ASP A 34 -9.75 -13.27 14.75
N ASP A 35 -8.42 -13.06 14.79
CA ASP A 35 -7.75 -12.55 15.99
C ASP A 35 -8.14 -11.09 16.23
N PRO A 36 -8.76 -10.74 17.37
CA PRO A 36 -9.13 -9.36 17.66
C PRO A 36 -7.93 -8.46 18.02
N ASN A 37 -6.75 -9.03 18.23
CA ASN A 37 -5.56 -8.30 18.65
C ASN A 37 -4.73 -7.83 17.46
N LEU A 38 -3.90 -6.83 17.73
CA LEU A 38 -2.88 -6.34 16.81
C LEU A 38 -1.54 -6.35 17.53
N PHE A 39 -0.49 -6.66 16.78
CA PHE A 39 0.90 -6.50 17.20
C PHE A 39 1.63 -5.58 16.24
N TRP A 40 2.70 -4.96 16.75
CA TRP A 40 3.53 -4.04 16.01
C TRP A 40 4.74 -4.77 15.42
N VAL A 41 5.05 -4.46 14.16
CA VAL A 41 6.17 -5.07 13.44
C VAL A 41 7.20 -4.00 13.07
N GLU A 42 8.45 -4.28 13.41
CA GLU A 42 9.61 -3.45 13.08
C GLU A 42 10.75 -4.36 12.56
N PRO A 43 10.82 -4.63 11.24
CA PRO A 43 11.82 -5.52 10.66
C PRO A 43 13.24 -4.97 10.80
N GLU A 44 14.24 -5.85 10.93
CA GLU A 44 15.66 -5.47 10.81
C GLU A 44 16.05 -5.14 9.35
N ILE A 45 15.37 -5.77 8.40
CA ILE A 45 15.51 -5.57 6.96
C ILE A 45 14.16 -5.15 6.39
N ARG A 46 14.12 -4.02 5.69
CA ARG A 46 12.90 -3.46 5.08
C ARG A 46 12.92 -3.61 3.57
N GLY A 47 11.80 -4.04 2.99
CA GLY A 47 11.58 -4.03 1.55
C GLY A 47 11.17 -2.65 1.04
N VAL A 48 11.90 -2.11 0.06
CA VAL A 48 11.59 -0.82 -0.58
C VAL A 48 11.54 -0.99 -2.10
N ILE A 49 10.51 -0.46 -2.75
CA ILE A 49 10.45 -0.40 -4.21
C ILE A 49 11.05 0.95 -4.65
N PRO A 50 12.17 0.96 -5.40
CA PRO A 50 12.80 2.21 -5.79
C PRO A 50 11.97 2.93 -6.86
N LEU A 51 11.42 4.11 -6.54
CA LEU A 51 10.58 4.87 -7.47
C LEU A 51 11.33 5.27 -8.76
N ALA A 52 12.58 5.74 -8.64
CA ALA A 52 13.39 6.16 -9.77
C ALA A 52 13.96 4.99 -10.60
N ALA A 53 14.21 3.85 -9.96
CA ALA A 53 14.79 2.66 -10.59
C ALA A 53 13.77 1.51 -10.69
N PHE A 54 12.48 1.84 -10.76
CA PHE A 54 11.40 0.86 -10.80
C PHE A 54 11.57 -0.06 -12.01
N HIS A 55 11.70 -1.36 -11.77
CA HIS A 55 11.88 -2.31 -12.85
C HIS A 55 10.53 -2.64 -13.49
N LEU A 56 10.35 -2.23 -14.74
CA LEU A 56 9.16 -2.55 -15.53
C LEU A 56 9.53 -3.45 -16.72
N SER A 57 9.10 -4.70 -16.67
CA SER A 57 9.30 -5.62 -17.80
C SER A 57 8.57 -5.14 -19.06
N SER A 58 9.16 -5.39 -20.23
CA SER A 58 8.56 -5.04 -21.53
C SER A 58 7.19 -5.70 -21.76
N ARG A 59 6.99 -6.91 -21.23
CA ARG A 59 5.69 -7.61 -21.26
C ARG A 59 4.65 -6.84 -20.45
N LEU A 60 4.96 -6.46 -19.21
CA LEU A 60 4.01 -5.72 -18.38
C LEU A 60 3.74 -4.32 -18.93
N ALA A 61 4.75 -3.63 -19.46
CA ALA A 61 4.57 -2.35 -20.14
C ALA A 61 3.58 -2.43 -21.32
N ARG A 62 3.60 -3.53 -22.09
CA ARG A 62 2.60 -3.78 -23.15
C ARG A 62 1.20 -3.99 -22.56
N THR A 63 1.08 -4.75 -21.47
CA THR A 63 -0.21 -4.95 -20.78
C THR A 63 -0.77 -3.62 -20.30
N VAL A 64 0.04 -2.77 -19.68
CA VAL A 64 -0.35 -1.43 -19.21
C VAL A 64 -0.81 -0.56 -20.38
N ARG A 65 -0.04 -0.50 -21.47
CA ARG A 65 -0.38 0.27 -22.68
C ARG A 65 -1.66 -0.20 -23.39
N SER A 66 -2.11 -1.43 -23.15
CA SER A 66 -3.32 -1.96 -23.78
C SER A 66 -4.62 -1.39 -23.21
N ASP A 67 -4.56 -0.69 -22.08
CA ASP A 67 -5.73 -0.12 -21.40
C ASP A 67 -6.87 -1.12 -21.18
N ARG A 68 -6.53 -2.42 -21.05
CA ARG A 68 -7.50 -3.49 -20.82
C ARG A 68 -8.22 -3.41 -19.46
N PHE A 69 -7.70 -2.58 -18.55
CA PHE A 69 -8.29 -2.28 -17.26
C PHE A 69 -8.53 -0.78 -17.18
N GLU A 70 -9.73 -0.39 -16.78
CA GLU A 70 -10.02 0.98 -16.35
C GLU A 70 -9.41 1.18 -14.96
N ILE A 71 -8.61 2.23 -14.81
CA ILE A 71 -7.96 2.53 -13.52
C ILE A 71 -8.76 3.59 -12.77
N ARG A 72 -9.17 3.25 -11.55
CA ARG A 72 -9.82 4.18 -10.61
C ARG A 72 -8.98 4.30 -9.34
N VAL A 73 -9.17 5.39 -8.61
CA VAL A 73 -8.55 5.62 -7.30
C VAL A 73 -9.59 6.07 -6.30
N ASP A 74 -9.45 5.62 -5.07
CA ASP A 74 -10.27 5.98 -3.91
C ASP A 74 -11.79 5.85 -4.18
N SER A 75 -12.19 4.88 -5.00
CA SER A 75 -13.58 4.71 -5.43
C SER A 75 -14.27 3.51 -4.77
N ALA A 76 -13.50 2.54 -4.29
CA ALA A 76 -14.03 1.31 -3.69
C ALA A 76 -13.14 0.74 -2.58
N PHE A 77 -12.73 1.58 -1.61
CA PHE A 77 -11.87 1.17 -0.49
C PHE A 77 -12.35 -0.10 0.22
N ASP A 78 -13.63 -0.14 0.62
CA ASP A 78 -14.19 -1.29 1.35
C ASP A 78 -14.10 -2.59 0.55
N HIS A 79 -14.27 -2.54 -0.77
CA HIS A 79 -14.11 -3.70 -1.65
C HIS A 79 -12.64 -4.10 -1.80
N VAL A 80 -11.73 -3.14 -1.93
CA VAL A 80 -10.28 -3.39 -2.06
C VAL A 80 -9.74 -4.06 -0.79
N ILE A 81 -10.00 -3.48 0.38
CA ILE A 81 -9.48 -4.05 1.64
C ILE A 81 -10.10 -5.41 1.95
N SER A 82 -11.39 -5.60 1.63
CA SER A 82 -12.04 -6.90 1.79
C SER A 82 -11.44 -7.95 0.85
N ALA A 83 -11.16 -7.60 -0.41
CA ALA A 83 -10.53 -8.52 -1.35
C ALA A 83 -9.06 -8.82 -0.99
N CYS A 84 -8.35 -7.87 -0.39
CA CYS A 84 -7.02 -8.10 0.20
C CYS A 84 -7.06 -9.02 1.42
N ALA A 85 -8.18 -9.08 2.15
CA ALA A 85 -8.39 -9.93 3.30
C ALA A 85 -8.90 -11.34 2.93
N GLU A 86 -9.23 -11.61 1.66
CA GLU A 86 -9.66 -12.94 1.22
C GLU A 86 -8.50 -13.95 1.36
N PRO A 87 -8.77 -15.16 1.88
CA PRO A 87 -7.79 -16.24 1.90
C PRO A 87 -7.48 -16.68 0.46
N LYS A 88 -6.24 -17.11 0.20
CA LYS A 88 -5.78 -17.63 -1.08
C LYS A 88 -5.34 -19.09 -0.95
N PRO A 89 -5.34 -19.88 -2.04
CA PRO A 89 -4.91 -21.28 -1.98
C PRO A 89 -3.51 -21.48 -1.41
N ASP A 90 -2.59 -20.54 -1.67
CA ASP A 90 -1.21 -20.50 -1.19
C ASP A 90 -1.05 -19.75 0.15
N ARG A 91 -2.13 -19.12 0.63
CA ARG A 91 -2.15 -18.32 1.85
C ARG A 91 -3.55 -18.39 2.50
N PRO A 92 -3.84 -19.45 3.26
CA PRO A 92 -5.18 -19.69 3.82
C PRO A 92 -5.55 -18.69 4.92
N GLU A 93 -4.58 -17.96 5.48
CA GLU A 93 -4.80 -16.97 6.54
C GLU A 93 -4.31 -15.57 6.11
N THR A 94 -5.10 -14.55 6.45
CA THR A 94 -4.74 -13.15 6.29
C THR A 94 -4.45 -12.51 7.65
N TRP A 95 -3.57 -11.51 7.66
CA TRP A 95 -3.33 -10.67 8.84
C TRP A 95 -4.32 -9.50 8.94
N ILE A 96 -5.17 -9.31 7.91
CA ILE A 96 -6.13 -8.21 7.84
C ILE A 96 -7.40 -8.59 8.60
N ASN A 97 -7.40 -8.36 9.91
CA ASN A 97 -8.56 -8.59 10.78
C ASN A 97 -9.58 -7.44 10.73
N GLY A 98 -10.69 -7.60 11.48
CA GLY A 98 -11.72 -6.56 11.61
C GLY A 98 -11.17 -5.22 12.10
N ARG A 99 -10.22 -5.23 13.05
CA ARG A 99 -9.67 -4.00 13.64
C ARG A 99 -8.82 -3.20 12.66
N ILE A 100 -8.02 -3.87 11.82
CA ILE A 100 -7.27 -3.23 10.73
C ILE A 100 -8.24 -2.59 9.74
N ARG A 101 -9.31 -3.30 9.35
CA ARG A 101 -10.32 -2.78 8.41
C ARG A 101 -10.98 -1.51 8.94
N GLU A 102 -11.33 -1.49 10.22
CA GLU A 102 -11.89 -0.31 10.88
C GLU A 102 -10.93 0.89 10.84
N ILE A 103 -9.69 0.71 11.32
CA ILE A 103 -8.71 1.80 11.43
C ILE A 103 -8.33 2.33 10.05
N PHE A 104 -8.08 1.46 9.07
CA PHE A 104 -7.76 1.88 7.71
C PHE A 104 -8.94 2.53 7.01
N GLY A 105 -10.18 2.13 7.32
CA GLY A 105 -11.38 2.81 6.83
C GLY A 105 -11.53 4.22 7.41
N GLU A 106 -11.19 4.43 8.68
CA GLU A 106 -11.11 5.78 9.27
C GLU A 106 -10.00 6.60 8.62
N LEU A 107 -8.81 6.04 8.43
CA LEU A 107 -7.69 6.71 7.76
C LEU A 107 -7.97 7.03 6.29
N PHE A 108 -8.74 6.19 5.59
CA PHE A 108 -9.22 6.46 4.24
C PHE A 108 -10.14 7.68 4.22
N ARG A 109 -11.10 7.76 5.15
CA ARG A 109 -11.99 8.92 5.29
C ARG A 109 -11.25 10.21 5.65
N LEU A 110 -10.15 10.09 6.39
CA LEU A 110 -9.25 11.20 6.73
C LEU A 110 -8.30 11.59 5.58
N GLY A 111 -8.27 10.84 4.48
CA GLY A 111 -7.43 11.12 3.31
C GLY A 111 -5.98 10.65 3.45
N HIS A 112 -5.68 9.75 4.38
CA HIS A 112 -4.35 9.16 4.56
C HIS A 112 -4.19 7.83 3.84
N VAL A 113 -5.28 7.08 3.61
CA VAL A 113 -5.23 5.81 2.90
C VAL A 113 -5.79 6.02 1.50
N HIS A 114 -5.14 5.41 0.52
CA HIS A 114 -5.53 5.49 -0.87
C HIS A 114 -5.55 4.12 -1.54
N THR A 115 -6.35 4.00 -2.60
CA THR A 115 -6.47 2.79 -3.42
C THR A 115 -6.10 3.06 -4.87
N VAL A 116 -5.54 2.03 -5.52
CA VAL A 116 -5.46 1.96 -6.98
C VAL A 116 -6.19 0.69 -7.42
N GLU A 117 -7.17 0.86 -8.28
CA GLU A 117 -8.16 -0.16 -8.60
C GLU A 117 -8.16 -0.45 -10.09
N CYS A 118 -8.15 -1.73 -10.44
CA CYS A 118 -8.31 -2.21 -11.81
C CYS A 118 -9.73 -2.72 -12.01
N TRP A 119 -10.45 -2.07 -12.93
CA TRP A 119 -11.81 -2.39 -13.30
C TRP A 119 -11.87 -2.95 -14.72
N ARG A 120 -12.72 -3.96 -14.92
CA ARG A 120 -13.05 -4.47 -16.26
C ARG A 120 -14.52 -4.76 -16.32
N GLU A 121 -15.23 -4.20 -17.30
CA GLU A 121 -16.68 -4.35 -17.44
C GLU A 121 -17.42 -4.01 -16.13
N ASN A 122 -16.99 -2.93 -15.47
CA ASN A 122 -17.49 -2.48 -14.16
C ASN A 122 -17.33 -3.50 -13.01
N ARG A 123 -16.48 -4.53 -13.16
CA ARG A 123 -16.07 -5.44 -12.09
C ARG A 123 -14.69 -5.05 -11.57
N LEU A 124 -14.55 -5.01 -10.25
CA LEU A 124 -13.25 -4.83 -9.59
C LEU A 124 -12.45 -6.15 -9.67
N VAL A 125 -11.40 -6.16 -10.49
CA VAL A 125 -10.63 -7.36 -10.85
C VAL A 125 -9.20 -7.35 -10.31
N GLY A 126 -8.81 -6.29 -9.62
CA GLY A 126 -7.56 -6.21 -8.87
C GLY A 126 -7.34 -4.82 -8.32
N GLY A 127 -6.33 -4.69 -7.48
CA GLY A 127 -5.99 -3.41 -6.90
C GLY A 127 -5.06 -3.55 -5.72
N LEU A 128 -4.76 -2.41 -5.12
CA LEU A 128 -3.96 -2.27 -3.92
C LEU A 128 -4.49 -1.12 -3.08
N TYR A 129 -4.13 -1.14 -1.79
CA TYR A 129 -4.27 0.02 -0.94
C TYR A 129 -2.97 0.30 -0.20
N GLY A 130 -2.81 1.54 0.24
CA GLY A 130 -1.67 1.95 1.03
C GLY A 130 -1.89 3.26 1.75
N LEU A 131 -0.96 3.58 2.63
CA LEU A 131 -1.01 4.77 3.48
C LEU A 131 -0.01 5.82 2.97
N SER A 132 -0.42 7.08 2.94
CA SER A 132 0.36 8.22 2.49
C SER A 132 0.64 9.16 3.66
N LEU A 133 1.93 9.43 3.90
CA LEU A 133 2.40 10.40 4.89
C LEU A 133 3.60 11.17 4.34
N GLY A 134 3.42 12.48 4.17
CA GLY A 134 4.41 13.30 3.47
C GLY A 134 4.70 12.71 2.09
N GLY A 135 5.98 12.59 1.73
CA GLY A 135 6.48 11.96 0.51
C GLY A 135 6.75 10.46 0.64
N ALA A 136 6.22 9.80 1.68
CA ALA A 136 6.27 8.35 1.85
C ALA A 136 4.91 7.71 1.57
N PHE A 137 4.93 6.59 0.85
CA PHE A 137 3.78 5.73 0.63
C PHE A 137 4.09 4.32 1.12
N PHE A 138 3.23 3.77 1.98
CA PHE A 138 3.33 2.43 2.54
C PHE A 138 2.33 1.53 1.82
N GLY A 139 2.79 0.65 0.94
CA GLY A 139 1.93 -0.28 0.23
C GLY A 139 1.51 -1.41 1.16
N GLU A 140 0.24 -1.48 1.57
CA GLU A 140 -0.19 -2.42 2.61
C GLU A 140 -0.48 -3.82 2.06
N SER A 141 -1.31 -3.89 1.03
CA SER A 141 -1.67 -5.15 0.41
C SER A 141 -2.22 -4.94 -0.99
N MET A 142 -2.23 -6.02 -1.76
CA MET A 142 -2.77 -6.06 -3.11
C MET A 142 -3.46 -7.38 -3.40
N PHE A 143 -4.44 -7.34 -4.29
CA PHE A 143 -5.19 -8.51 -4.74
C PHE A 143 -5.40 -8.46 -6.25
N HIS A 144 -5.68 -9.62 -6.83
CA HIS A 144 -6.09 -9.73 -8.22
C HIS A 144 -7.06 -10.90 -8.36
N ARG A 145 -7.98 -10.76 -9.31
CA ARG A 145 -8.92 -11.78 -9.80
C ARG A 145 -8.71 -12.05 -11.29
N GLU A 146 -8.05 -11.13 -12.00
CA GLU A 146 -7.58 -11.33 -13.37
C GLU A 146 -6.05 -11.20 -13.45
N THR A 147 -5.44 -11.94 -14.38
CA THR A 147 -4.00 -11.92 -14.61
C THR A 147 -3.50 -10.50 -14.85
N ASP A 148 -2.38 -10.18 -14.18
CA ASP A 148 -1.68 -8.89 -14.22
C ASP A 148 -2.43 -7.68 -13.62
N ALA A 149 -3.67 -7.82 -13.11
CA ALA A 149 -4.41 -6.69 -12.57
C ALA A 149 -3.68 -5.99 -11.40
N SER A 150 -3.20 -6.72 -10.38
CA SER A 150 -2.45 -6.10 -9.27
C SER A 150 -1.12 -5.48 -9.72
N LYS A 151 -0.49 -6.04 -10.76
CA LYS A 151 0.76 -5.50 -11.31
C LYS A 151 0.52 -4.20 -12.05
N VAL A 152 -0.57 -4.12 -12.83
CA VAL A 152 -1.00 -2.88 -13.48
C VAL A 152 -1.34 -1.83 -12.42
N ALA A 153 -2.07 -2.19 -11.35
CA ALA A 153 -2.33 -1.29 -10.23
C ALA A 153 -1.02 -0.76 -9.60
N LEU A 154 -0.01 -1.61 -9.41
CA LEU A 154 1.30 -1.20 -8.91
C LEU A 154 2.03 -0.23 -9.87
N VAL A 155 1.99 -0.49 -11.18
CA VAL A 155 2.57 0.43 -12.18
C VAL A 155 1.92 1.81 -12.10
N HIS A 156 0.59 1.86 -12.04
CA HIS A 156 -0.15 3.12 -11.89
C HIS A 156 0.12 3.81 -10.54
N LEU A 157 0.30 3.04 -9.46
CA LEU A 157 0.76 3.57 -8.17
C LEU A 157 2.12 4.26 -8.33
N VAL A 158 3.14 3.58 -8.85
CA VAL A 158 4.49 4.15 -8.96
C VAL A 158 4.49 5.41 -9.83
N ALA A 159 3.75 5.41 -10.95
CA ALA A 159 3.62 6.58 -11.81
C ALA A 159 3.00 7.77 -11.04
N ARG A 160 1.93 7.53 -10.26
CA ARG A 160 1.29 8.55 -9.43
C ARG A 160 2.23 9.06 -8.34
N LEU A 161 3.00 8.18 -7.71
CA LEU A 161 3.96 8.55 -6.66
C LEU A 161 5.10 9.41 -7.23
N ARG A 162 5.63 9.08 -8.41
CA ARG A 162 6.65 9.90 -9.09
C ARG A 162 6.12 11.30 -9.41
N LEU A 163 4.97 11.39 -10.07
CA LEU A 163 4.33 12.67 -10.38
C LEU A 163 3.97 13.47 -9.11
N GLY A 164 3.59 12.76 -8.05
CA GLY A 164 3.24 13.33 -6.75
C GLY A 164 4.43 13.80 -5.91
N GLY A 165 5.67 13.64 -6.39
CA GLY A 165 6.88 14.03 -5.64
C GLY A 165 7.22 13.14 -4.44
N TYR A 166 6.66 11.93 -4.38
CA TYR A 166 7.02 10.96 -3.35
C TYR A 166 8.45 10.45 -3.58
N SER A 167 9.13 10.12 -2.48
CA SER A 167 10.51 9.63 -2.50
C SER A 167 10.69 8.25 -1.87
N LEU A 168 9.64 7.69 -1.24
CA LEU A 168 9.69 6.38 -0.62
C LEU A 168 8.40 5.59 -0.93
N LEU A 169 8.56 4.40 -1.52
CA LEU A 169 7.53 3.37 -1.59
C LEU A 169 7.97 2.18 -0.74
N ASP A 170 7.40 2.08 0.44
CA ASP A 170 7.64 1.00 1.39
C ASP A 170 6.77 -0.21 1.05
N ALA A 171 7.41 -1.37 0.95
CA ALA A 171 6.78 -2.67 0.66
C ALA A 171 6.83 -3.62 1.87
N GLN A 172 7.25 -3.11 3.04
CA GLN A 172 7.50 -3.78 4.31
C GLN A 172 8.53 -4.92 4.21
N PHE A 173 8.21 -5.97 3.46
CA PHE A 173 9.04 -7.12 3.21
C PHE A 173 9.35 -7.29 1.73
N GLN A 174 10.53 -7.81 1.44
CA GLN A 174 10.81 -8.36 0.13
C GLN A 174 9.97 -9.63 -0.07
N THR A 175 9.39 -9.80 -1.25
CA THR A 175 8.76 -11.07 -1.65
C THR A 175 9.18 -11.44 -3.07
N THR A 176 9.10 -12.73 -3.42
CA THR A 176 9.32 -13.20 -4.81
C THR A 176 8.46 -12.44 -5.83
N HIS A 177 7.22 -12.10 -5.46
CA HIS A 177 6.35 -11.30 -6.31
C HIS A 177 6.91 -9.88 -6.51
N LEU A 178 7.32 -9.20 -5.44
CA LEU A 178 7.78 -7.82 -5.53
C LEU A 178 9.22 -7.69 -6.08
N ALA A 179 10.01 -8.76 -6.02
CA ALA A 179 11.37 -8.83 -6.59
C ALA A 179 11.40 -8.40 -8.05
N GLN A 180 10.37 -8.78 -8.83
CA GLN A 180 10.27 -8.47 -10.26
C GLN A 180 10.13 -6.97 -10.57
N PHE A 181 9.93 -6.12 -9.55
CA PHE A 181 9.82 -4.68 -9.67
C PHE A 181 11.08 -3.92 -9.20
N GLY A 182 12.15 -4.66 -8.89
CA GLY A 182 13.40 -4.09 -8.41
C GLY A 182 13.39 -3.78 -6.92
N THR A 183 12.52 -4.43 -6.14
CA THR A 183 12.48 -4.27 -4.67
C THR A 183 13.86 -4.53 -4.06
N GLN A 184 14.27 -3.65 -3.16
CA GLN A 184 15.56 -3.68 -2.47
C GLN A 184 15.33 -3.97 -0.99
N GLU A 185 16.23 -4.76 -0.42
CA GLU A 185 16.32 -4.98 1.02
C GLU A 185 17.24 -3.92 1.63
N VAL A 186 16.72 -3.19 2.61
CA VAL A 186 17.40 -2.05 3.25
C VAL A 186 17.50 -2.31 4.75
N PRO A 187 18.70 -2.23 5.37
CA PRO A 187 18.82 -2.30 6.82
C PRO A 187 18.01 -1.21 7.51
N ARG A 188 17.42 -1.53 8.66
CA ARG A 188 16.54 -0.63 9.43
C ARG A 188 17.11 0.79 9.59
N SER A 189 18.39 0.92 9.93
CA SER A 189 19.05 2.21 10.11
C SER A 189 19.07 3.06 8.83
N ALA A 190 19.32 2.44 7.67
CA ALA A 190 19.27 3.11 6.39
C ALA A 190 17.83 3.46 5.98
N TYR A 191 16.87 2.57 6.27
CA TYR A 191 15.45 2.81 6.03
C TYR A 191 14.91 3.98 6.86
N GLN A 192 15.26 4.08 8.16
CA GLN A 192 14.86 5.20 9.01
C GLN A 192 15.28 6.54 8.40
N GLY A 193 16.52 6.65 7.91
CA GLY A 193 16.97 7.86 7.21
C GLY A 193 16.19 8.15 5.91
N LEU A 194 15.77 7.13 5.16
CA LEU A 194 14.90 7.31 3.99
C LEU A 194 13.51 7.80 4.39
N LEU A 195 12.93 7.21 5.43
CA LEU A 195 11.61 7.51 5.96
C LEU A 195 11.52 8.94 6.49
N GLU A 196 12.46 9.35 7.34
CA GLU A 196 12.52 10.71 7.90
C GLU A 196 12.57 11.77 6.79
N ARG A 197 13.42 11.57 5.78
CA ARG A 197 13.53 12.49 4.63
C ARG A 197 12.26 12.52 3.79
N ALA A 198 11.59 11.39 3.62
CA ALA A 198 10.37 11.29 2.83
C ALA A 198 9.19 11.96 3.53
N VAL A 199 8.98 11.66 4.82
CA VAL A 199 7.88 12.25 5.63
C VAL A 199 8.05 13.75 5.80
N ALA A 200 9.29 14.26 5.86
CA ALA A 200 9.57 15.69 5.99
C ALA A 200 9.23 16.52 4.74
N LYS A 201 8.95 15.89 3.59
CA LYS A 201 8.56 16.56 2.35
C LYS A 201 7.09 16.29 2.04
N PRO A 202 6.36 17.22 1.41
CA PRO A 202 5.02 16.93 0.95
C PRO A 202 5.04 15.97 -0.24
N GLY A 203 4.20 14.95 -0.20
CA GLY A 203 3.77 14.18 -1.37
C GLY A 203 2.34 14.59 -1.74
N ASN A 204 2.05 14.67 -3.04
CA ASN A 204 0.72 15.02 -3.54
C ASN A 204 0.10 13.85 -4.29
N TRP A 205 -0.68 13.03 -3.59
CA TRP A 205 -1.46 11.95 -4.19
C TRP A 205 -2.34 12.44 -5.35
N TRP A 206 -2.84 13.67 -5.26
CA TRP A 206 -3.80 14.27 -6.17
C TRP A 206 -3.17 15.06 -7.32
N SER A 207 -1.86 14.94 -7.56
CA SER A 207 -1.23 15.47 -8.79
C SER A 207 -1.92 14.95 -10.06
N TRP A 208 -2.49 13.74 -10.00
CA TRP A 208 -3.62 13.36 -10.86
C TRP A 208 -4.93 13.45 -10.07
N PRO A 209 -5.86 14.34 -10.45
CA PRO A 209 -7.15 14.45 -9.78
C PRO A 209 -7.96 13.16 -9.88
N LYS A 210 -8.80 12.90 -8.86
CA LYS A 210 -9.68 11.73 -8.82
C LYS A 210 -10.57 11.56 -10.07
N SER A 211 -11.00 12.68 -10.65
CA SER A 211 -11.89 12.71 -11.82
C SER A 211 -11.19 12.41 -13.14
N VAL A 212 -9.86 12.32 -13.16
CA VAL A 212 -9.08 12.07 -14.37
C VAL A 212 -8.76 10.58 -14.47
N GLY A 213 -9.34 9.92 -15.47
CA GLY A 213 -8.92 8.58 -15.87
C GLY A 213 -7.51 8.65 -16.44
N VAL A 214 -6.55 8.00 -15.78
CA VAL A 214 -5.15 7.93 -16.23
C VAL A 214 -4.97 6.65 -17.03
N ASN A 215 -4.72 6.78 -18.32
CA ASN A 215 -4.46 5.63 -19.18
C ASN A 215 -3.01 5.13 -19.04
N GLY A 216 -2.74 3.96 -19.61
CA GLY A 216 -1.45 3.30 -19.55
C GLY A 216 -0.35 4.09 -20.23
N ALA A 217 -0.64 4.82 -21.32
CA ALA A 217 0.36 5.66 -21.97
C ALA A 217 0.84 6.81 -21.07
N GLN A 218 -0.08 7.46 -20.36
CA GLN A 218 0.23 8.51 -19.37
C GLN A 218 1.02 7.95 -18.20
N ALA A 219 0.61 6.80 -17.65
CA ALA A 219 1.34 6.16 -16.56
C ALA A 219 2.77 5.77 -16.99
N LEU A 220 2.94 5.23 -18.19
CA LEU A 220 4.26 4.85 -18.71
C LEU A 220 5.15 6.05 -19.01
N ALA A 221 4.60 7.20 -19.40
CA ALA A 221 5.37 8.42 -19.62
C ALA A 221 6.07 8.88 -18.33
N GLU A 222 5.36 8.82 -17.19
CA GLU A 222 5.94 9.13 -15.87
C GLU A 222 7.02 8.14 -15.43
N LEU A 223 7.02 6.92 -15.99
CA LEU A 223 8.00 5.89 -15.67
C LEU A 223 9.21 5.89 -16.59
N ALA A 224 9.17 6.62 -17.70
CA ALA A 224 10.31 6.71 -18.61
C ALA A 224 11.55 7.25 -17.87
N PRO A 225 12.76 6.79 -18.23
CA PRO A 225 13.99 7.46 -17.83
C PRO A 225 13.93 8.91 -18.34
N GLY A 226 14.14 9.87 -17.45
CA GLY A 226 14.28 11.28 -17.81
C GLY A 226 15.59 11.58 -18.49
#